data_AF-A0A6G2FYK4-F1
#
_entry.id   AF-A0A6G2FYK4-F1
#
_cell.length_a   1.000
_cell.length_b   1.000
_cell.length_c   1.000
_cell.angle_alpha   90.00
_cell.angle_beta   90.00
_cell.angle_gamma   90.00
#
_symmetry.space_group_name_H-M   'P 1'
#
loop_
_entity.id
_entity.type
_entity.pdbx_description
1 polymer ?
#
loop_
_entity_poly.entity_id
_entity_poly.type
_entity_poly.pdbx_seq_one_letter_code
_entity_poly.pdbx_strand_id
1 'polypeptide(L)'
;MTKPYEALVESPQSGMNRSQFSPEERAELRRLNVSGGEGSARKSTSGKFTSIYYLEGDLRAATARFVVENRQRLEKIDFSKSNVVHTSVSREAYDWILHWLGERQLKILDRVVHESRTEIEWIISQDKYFAAPNRRYNTEATGSVKIEASTPEAVFDQLPPRATLEDIPNSVTGDRQWLMVYFDEHPDFNCIIRTVGGSVTIWKYPECFSET
;
A
#
# COMPACT_ATOMS: atom_id res chain seq x y z
N MET A 1 2.42 -13.67 33.17
CA MET A 1 2.63 -12.52 32.28
C MET A 1 3.82 -11.73 32.79
N THR A 2 4.79 -11.44 31.94
CA THR A 2 5.97 -10.64 32.29
C THR A 2 5.69 -9.16 32.04
N LYS A 3 6.31 -8.25 32.81
CA LYS A 3 6.19 -6.80 32.60
C LYS A 3 6.52 -6.36 31.16
N PRO A 4 7.56 -6.91 30.48
CA PRO A 4 7.81 -6.64 29.07
C PRO A 4 6.66 -7.06 28.15
N TYR A 5 5.97 -8.16 28.46
CA TYR A 5 4.83 -8.60 27.67
C TYR A 5 3.61 -7.70 27.90
N GLU A 6 3.34 -7.27 29.14
CA GLU A 6 2.28 -6.27 29.43
C GLU A 6 2.49 -4.97 28.63
N ALA A 7 3.73 -4.49 28.53
CA ALA A 7 4.06 -3.31 27.73
C ALA A 7 3.80 -3.51 26.22
N LEU A 8 3.93 -4.74 25.71
CA LEU A 8 3.61 -5.07 24.31
C LEU A 8 2.11 -5.17 24.04
N VAL A 9 1.33 -5.58 25.03
CA VAL A 9 -0.13 -5.56 24.94
C VAL A 9 -0.65 -4.12 24.82
N GLU A 10 0.01 -3.16 25.49
CA GLU A 10 -0.34 -1.75 25.38
C GLU A 10 0.10 -1.12 24.06
N SER A 11 1.35 -1.37 23.63
CA SER A 11 1.86 -0.84 22.35
C SER A 11 3.17 -1.52 21.91
N PRO A 12 3.51 -1.46 20.61
CA PRO A 12 4.81 -1.93 20.11
C PRO A 12 6.01 -1.20 20.74
N GLN A 13 7.05 -1.97 21.07
CA GLN A 13 8.20 -1.49 21.87
C GLN A 13 9.52 -1.61 21.13
N SER A 14 10.44 -0.68 21.37
CA SER A 14 11.83 -0.74 20.90
C SER A 14 12.76 -1.33 21.97
N GLY A 15 13.92 -1.84 21.56
CA GLY A 15 15.02 -2.17 22.49
C GLY A 15 14.78 -3.32 23.48
N MET A 16 13.72 -4.12 23.31
CA MET A 16 13.45 -5.26 24.19
C MET A 16 14.44 -6.41 24.00
N ASN A 17 14.70 -7.14 25.09
CA ASN A 17 15.49 -8.35 25.06
C ASN A 17 14.59 -9.59 25.12
N ARG A 18 14.72 -10.44 24.10
CA ARG A 18 13.92 -11.67 23.93
C ARG A 18 14.03 -12.63 25.13
N SER A 19 15.14 -12.58 25.88
CA SER A 19 15.32 -13.41 27.09
C SER A 19 14.41 -13.04 28.25
N GLN A 20 13.80 -11.84 28.24
CA GLN A 20 12.94 -11.34 29.31
C GLN A 20 11.50 -11.90 29.27
N PHE A 21 11.13 -12.57 28.18
CA PHE A 21 9.81 -13.19 27.97
C PHE A 21 9.80 -14.66 28.38
N SER A 22 8.64 -15.18 28.81
CA SER A 22 8.43 -16.63 28.99
C SER A 22 8.45 -17.37 27.64
N PRO A 23 8.62 -18.71 27.63
CA PRO A 23 8.57 -19.49 26.38
C PRO A 23 7.29 -19.26 25.55
N GLU A 24 6.14 -19.17 26.20
CA GLU A 24 4.83 -18.95 25.59
C GLU A 24 4.76 -17.55 24.98
N GLU A 25 5.14 -16.53 25.75
CA GLU A 25 5.19 -15.13 25.31
C GLU A 25 6.13 -14.94 24.11
N ARG A 26 7.25 -15.68 24.06
CA ARG A 26 8.18 -15.66 22.92
C ARG A 26 7.59 -16.25 21.63
N ALA A 27 6.60 -17.12 21.73
CA ALA A 27 5.95 -17.72 20.55
C ALA A 27 5.05 -16.71 19.82
N GLU A 28 4.44 -15.81 20.59
CA GLU A 28 3.59 -14.73 20.07
C GLU A 28 4.39 -13.51 19.62
N LEU A 29 5.58 -13.30 20.21
CA LEU A 29 6.44 -12.18 19.92
C LEU A 29 6.87 -12.13 18.44
N ARG A 30 6.52 -11.03 17.77
CA ARG A 30 7.01 -10.66 16.43
C ARG A 30 8.07 -9.57 16.53
N ARG A 31 8.87 -9.44 15.48
CA ARG A 31 9.96 -8.43 15.40
C ARG A 31 10.03 -7.84 14.02
N LEU A 32 9.99 -6.51 13.94
CA LEU A 32 10.27 -5.71 12.76
C LEU A 32 11.72 -5.25 12.83
N ASN A 33 12.53 -5.66 11.87
CA ASN A 33 13.95 -5.37 11.83
C ASN A 33 14.41 -5.17 10.39
N VAL A 34 15.30 -4.20 10.17
CA VAL A 34 16.03 -4.05 8.91
C VAL A 34 17.42 -4.63 9.10
N SER A 35 17.67 -5.75 8.45
CA SER A 35 18.96 -6.43 8.48
C SER A 35 19.92 -5.72 7.54
N GLY A 36 21.09 -5.31 8.01
CA GLY A 36 22.16 -4.91 7.10
C GLY A 36 22.53 -6.12 6.24
N GLY A 37 22.49 -5.99 4.92
CA GLY A 37 22.73 -7.10 4.00
C GLY A 37 24.03 -7.84 4.28
N GLU A 38 24.00 -9.17 4.15
CA GLU A 38 25.19 -10.02 4.13
C GLU A 38 26.09 -9.57 2.98
N GLY A 39 27.20 -8.90 3.31
CA GLY A 39 28.15 -8.41 2.31
C GLY A 39 28.99 -7.22 2.74
N SER A 40 28.57 -6.45 3.75
CA SER A 40 29.43 -5.41 4.32
C SER A 40 29.95 -5.86 5.69
N ALA A 41 31.24 -6.18 5.71
CA ALA A 41 31.97 -6.59 6.89
C ALA A 41 31.71 -5.63 8.07
N ARG A 42 31.48 -6.24 9.24
CA ARG A 42 31.53 -5.65 10.58
C ARG A 42 32.47 -4.44 10.67
N LYS A 43 31.94 -3.23 10.61
CA LYS A 43 32.56 -2.03 11.19
C LYS A 43 31.52 -0.92 11.32
N SER A 44 31.44 -0.38 12.54
CA SER A 44 30.53 0.66 13.01
C SER A 44 29.12 0.20 13.48
N THR A 45 28.91 0.34 14.79
CA THR A 45 27.61 0.33 15.49
C THR A 45 26.76 1.58 15.18
N SER A 46 27.25 2.53 14.39
CA SER A 46 26.60 3.82 14.08
C SER A 46 25.63 3.79 12.89
N GLY A 47 25.03 2.64 12.56
CA GLY A 47 24.26 2.52 11.30
C GLY A 47 23.11 1.51 11.29
N LYS A 48 22.73 0.92 12.44
CA LYS A 48 21.65 -0.09 12.48
C LYS A 48 20.30 0.55 12.78
N PHE A 49 19.26 0.06 12.10
CA PHE A 49 17.88 0.36 12.45
C PHE A 49 17.56 -0.22 13.84
N THR A 50 16.85 0.57 14.64
CA THR A 50 16.27 0.11 15.90
C THR A 50 15.13 -0.86 15.58
N SER A 51 15.23 -2.10 16.07
CA SER A 51 14.15 -3.09 15.90
C SER A 51 12.96 -2.76 16.79
N ILE A 52 11.76 -3.05 16.28
CA ILE A 52 10.50 -2.95 17.03
C ILE A 52 9.96 -4.36 17.29
N TYR A 53 9.53 -4.60 18.51
CA TYR A 53 8.85 -5.82 18.94
C TYR A 53 7.36 -5.53 19.09
N TYR A 54 6.53 -6.49 18.69
CA TYR A 54 5.08 -6.34 18.64
C TYR A 54 4.39 -7.70 18.73
N LEU A 55 3.09 -7.71 19.00
CA LEU A 55 2.25 -8.92 18.98
C LEU A 55 1.58 -9.09 17.62
N GLU A 56 1.10 -10.29 17.34
CA GLU A 56 0.36 -10.55 16.10
C GLU A 56 -0.87 -9.63 15.99
N GLY A 57 -1.11 -9.07 14.80
CA GLY A 57 -2.14 -8.06 14.56
C GLY A 57 -1.66 -6.60 14.66
N ASP A 58 -0.56 -6.32 15.37
CA ASP A 58 -0.11 -4.94 15.63
C ASP A 58 0.85 -4.38 14.57
N LEU A 59 0.94 -4.98 13.38
CA LEU A 59 1.92 -4.59 12.37
C LEU A 59 1.83 -3.11 11.98
N ARG A 60 0.61 -2.57 11.87
CA ARG A 60 0.38 -1.16 11.55
C ARG A 60 0.94 -0.22 12.63
N ALA A 61 0.72 -0.55 13.91
CA ALA A 61 1.27 0.23 15.03
C ALA A 61 2.80 0.04 15.12
N ALA A 62 3.30 -1.16 14.86
CA ALA A 62 4.72 -1.47 14.93
C ALA A 62 5.53 -0.72 13.87
N THR A 63 4.99 -0.60 12.66
CA THR A 63 5.58 0.18 11.57
C THR A 63 5.53 1.68 11.85
N ALA A 64 4.45 2.19 12.45
CA ALA A 64 4.39 3.59 12.89
C ALA A 64 5.51 3.89 13.90
N ARG A 65 5.66 3.03 14.93
CA ARG A 65 6.73 3.16 15.92
C ARG A 65 8.11 3.03 15.27
N PHE A 66 8.29 2.10 14.33
CA PHE A 66 9.54 1.93 13.61
C PHE A 66 9.95 3.19 12.84
N VAL A 67 8.98 3.86 12.19
CA VAL A 67 9.24 5.12 11.49
C VAL A 67 9.63 6.22 12.46
N VAL A 68 8.94 6.37 13.59
CA VAL A 68 9.30 7.36 14.62
C VAL A 68 10.73 7.14 15.13
N GLU A 69 11.07 5.91 15.51
CA GLU A 69 12.38 5.55 16.08
C GLU A 69 13.53 5.64 15.07
N ASN A 70 13.24 5.52 13.76
CA ASN A 70 14.25 5.47 12.71
C ASN A 70 14.14 6.60 11.68
N ARG A 71 13.32 7.63 11.94
CA ARG A 71 12.96 8.70 11.00
C ARG A 71 14.18 9.31 10.29
N GLN A 72 15.17 9.77 11.05
CA GLN A 72 16.39 10.40 10.51
C GLN A 72 17.19 9.49 9.56
N ARG A 73 17.07 8.17 9.68
CA ARG A 73 17.73 7.22 8.78
C ARG A 73 16.87 6.93 7.56
N LEU A 74 15.57 6.79 7.76
CA LEU A 74 14.60 6.56 6.70
C LEU A 74 14.58 7.74 5.71
N GLU A 75 14.61 8.98 6.20
CA GLU A 75 14.64 10.20 5.37
C GLU A 75 15.90 10.32 4.48
N LYS A 76 16.93 9.50 4.70
CA LYS A 76 18.14 9.45 3.88
C LYS A 76 18.06 8.39 2.76
N ILE A 77 16.99 7.60 2.73
CA ILE A 77 16.80 6.53 1.76
C ILE A 77 15.98 7.06 0.59
N ASP A 78 16.47 6.80 -0.62
CA ASP A 78 15.70 6.98 -1.85
C ASP A 78 14.73 5.79 -2.02
N PHE A 79 13.46 6.02 -1.68
CA PHE A 79 12.39 5.00 -1.78
C PHE A 79 11.85 4.79 -3.20
N SER A 80 12.28 5.61 -4.18
CA SER A 80 11.93 5.40 -5.60
C SER A 80 12.60 4.16 -6.20
N LYS A 81 13.63 3.63 -5.53
CA LYS A 81 14.41 2.45 -5.96
C LYS A 81 14.34 1.33 -4.94
N SER A 82 14.76 0.14 -5.37
CA SER A 82 14.99 -0.98 -4.46
C SER A 82 16.01 -0.56 -3.38
N ASN A 83 15.66 -0.80 -2.12
CA ASN A 83 16.43 -0.35 -0.96
C ASN A 83 16.47 -1.42 0.14
N VAL A 84 17.32 -1.18 1.14
CA VAL A 84 17.55 -2.13 2.24
C VAL A 84 16.31 -2.41 3.09
N VAL A 85 15.39 -1.45 3.19
CA VAL A 85 14.15 -1.65 3.96
C VAL A 85 13.25 -2.60 3.18
N HIS A 86 13.06 -2.37 1.88
CA HIS A 86 12.23 -3.21 1.00
C HIS A 86 12.63 -4.69 1.04
N THR A 87 13.92 -5.00 1.08
CA THR A 87 14.40 -6.39 1.10
C THR A 87 14.44 -7.03 2.49
N SER A 88 14.35 -6.23 3.56
CA SER A 88 14.51 -6.73 4.94
C SER A 88 13.20 -7.00 5.67
N VAL A 89 12.09 -6.42 5.21
CA VAL A 89 10.79 -6.51 5.88
C VAL A 89 9.74 -7.12 4.94
N SER A 90 8.64 -7.61 5.50
CA SER A 90 7.53 -8.10 4.67
C SER A 90 6.98 -6.96 3.80
N ARG A 91 6.37 -7.31 2.65
CA ARG A 91 5.79 -6.31 1.75
C ARG A 91 4.79 -5.40 2.47
N GLU A 92 3.95 -5.99 3.32
CA GLU A 92 2.98 -5.25 4.11
C GLU A 92 3.64 -4.27 5.10
N ALA A 93 4.71 -4.69 5.78
CA ALA A 93 5.45 -3.79 6.66
C ALA A 93 6.07 -2.63 5.88
N TYR A 94 6.62 -2.91 4.69
CA TYR A 94 7.20 -1.90 3.81
C TYR A 94 6.16 -0.89 3.35
N ASP A 95 4.99 -1.34 2.91
CA ASP A 95 3.90 -0.47 2.46
C ASP A 95 3.41 0.45 3.61
N TRP A 96 3.35 -0.03 4.85
CA TRP A 96 3.04 0.82 6.01
C TRP A 96 4.16 1.79 6.37
N ILE A 97 5.43 1.39 6.25
CA ILE A 97 6.57 2.29 6.46
C ILE A 97 6.51 3.46 5.46
N LEU A 98 6.27 3.18 4.17
CA LEU A 98 6.09 4.23 3.16
C LEU A 98 4.92 5.16 3.51
N HIS A 99 3.81 4.59 3.99
CA HIS A 99 2.64 5.37 4.38
C HIS A 99 2.96 6.36 5.52
N TRP A 100 3.61 5.90 6.58
CA TRP A 100 3.98 6.76 7.71
C TRP A 100 5.08 7.79 7.40
N LEU A 101 5.84 7.58 6.32
CA LEU A 101 6.79 8.54 5.77
C LEU A 101 6.13 9.59 4.87
N GLY A 102 4.89 9.37 4.44
CA GLY A 102 4.19 10.23 3.47
C GLY A 102 4.54 9.93 2.01
N GLU A 103 5.38 8.93 1.74
CA GLU A 103 5.76 8.44 0.40
C GLU A 103 4.63 7.66 -0.30
N ARG A 104 3.56 7.38 0.44
CA ARG A 104 2.43 6.58 0.00
C ARG A 104 1.14 7.06 0.64
N GLN A 105 0.18 7.44 -0.19
CA GLN A 105 -1.17 7.79 0.24
C GLN A 105 -2.13 6.65 -0.06
N LEU A 106 -3.11 6.47 0.82
CA LEU A 106 -4.09 5.41 0.73
C LEU A 106 -5.49 5.97 0.90
N LYS A 107 -6.37 5.63 -0.04
CA LYS A 107 -7.81 5.84 0.06
C LYS A 107 -8.50 4.50 -0.14
N ILE A 108 -9.17 4.02 0.91
CA ILE A 108 -9.95 2.78 0.86
C ILE A 108 -11.40 3.18 0.60
N LEU A 109 -11.94 2.72 -0.53
CA LEU A 109 -13.34 2.79 -0.91
C LEU A 109 -14.01 1.42 -0.69
N ASP A 110 -15.26 1.27 -1.10
CA ASP A 110 -16.06 0.07 -0.82
C ASP A 110 -15.50 -1.17 -1.53
N ARG A 111 -15.28 -1.09 -2.84
CA ARG A 111 -14.72 -2.21 -3.63
C ARG A 111 -13.26 -2.01 -4.02
N VAL A 112 -12.73 -0.80 -3.92
CA VAL A 112 -11.35 -0.49 -4.35
C VAL A 112 -10.51 0.17 -3.27
N VAL A 113 -9.21 -0.06 -3.37
CA VAL A 113 -8.16 0.66 -2.65
C VAL A 113 -7.37 1.43 -3.69
N HIS A 114 -7.41 2.76 -3.57
CA HIS A 114 -6.56 3.66 -4.32
C HIS A 114 -5.30 3.93 -3.49
N GLU A 115 -4.16 3.75 -4.15
CA GLU A 115 -2.87 3.97 -3.57
C GLU A 115 -2.04 4.86 -4.50
N SER A 116 -1.66 6.02 -3.99
CA SER A 116 -0.81 6.97 -4.69
C SER A 116 0.62 6.90 -4.16
N ARG A 117 1.59 6.83 -5.07
CA ARG A 117 3.03 6.93 -4.84
C ARG A 117 3.60 7.92 -5.86
N THR A 118 4.83 8.37 -5.65
CA THR A 118 5.54 9.22 -6.61
C THR A 118 5.49 8.62 -8.02
N GLU A 119 4.81 9.31 -8.94
CA GLU A 119 4.65 8.98 -10.37
C GLU A 119 3.86 7.69 -10.70
N ILE A 120 3.29 7.02 -9.70
CA ILE A 120 2.54 5.77 -9.91
C ILE A 120 1.27 5.77 -9.05
N GLU A 121 0.15 5.55 -9.72
CA GLU A 121 -1.15 5.37 -9.08
C GLU A 121 -1.58 3.91 -9.25
N TRP A 122 -2.06 3.31 -8.16
CA TRP A 122 -2.60 1.96 -8.16
C TRP A 122 -4.06 2.00 -7.74
N ILE A 123 -4.91 1.35 -8.52
CA ILE A 123 -6.28 1.01 -8.10
C ILE A 123 -6.36 -0.50 -7.99
N ILE A 124 -6.66 -0.99 -6.81
CA ILE A 124 -6.61 -2.41 -6.47
C ILE A 124 -7.96 -2.80 -5.87
N SER A 125 -8.54 -3.90 -6.31
CA SER A 125 -9.71 -4.47 -5.64
C SER A 125 -9.43 -4.69 -4.15
N GLN A 126 -10.40 -4.39 -3.30
CA GLN A 126 -10.25 -4.48 -1.85
C GLN A 126 -9.86 -5.91 -1.42
N ASP A 127 -10.49 -6.92 -2.02
CA ASP A 127 -10.19 -8.34 -1.79
C ASP A 127 -8.72 -8.68 -2.10
N LYS A 128 -8.22 -8.30 -3.28
CA LYS A 128 -6.82 -8.56 -3.65
C LYS A 128 -5.85 -7.79 -2.75
N TYR A 129 -6.23 -6.55 -2.37
CA TYR A 129 -5.42 -5.73 -1.50
C TYR A 129 -5.20 -6.40 -0.13
N PHE A 130 -6.24 -6.92 0.51
CA PHE A 130 -6.10 -7.54 1.83
C PHE A 130 -5.64 -9.01 1.78
N ALA A 131 -6.14 -9.80 0.82
CA ALA A 131 -5.86 -11.24 0.78
C ALA A 131 -4.49 -11.59 0.17
N ALA A 132 -3.90 -10.73 -0.66
CA ALA A 132 -2.69 -11.08 -1.42
C ALA A 132 -1.57 -10.01 -1.35
N PRO A 133 -1.00 -9.70 -0.17
CA PRO A 133 0.02 -8.65 -0.01
C PRO A 133 1.19 -8.71 -0.99
N ASN A 134 1.68 -9.92 -1.29
CA ASN A 134 2.81 -10.13 -2.18
C ASN A 134 2.45 -10.07 -3.69
N ARG A 135 1.15 -10.05 -4.03
CA ARG A 135 0.65 -10.01 -5.42
C ARG A 135 -0.23 -8.79 -5.71
N ARG A 136 -0.37 -7.86 -4.76
CA ARG A 136 -1.15 -6.61 -4.89
C ARG A 136 -0.86 -5.83 -6.17
N TYR A 137 0.41 -5.78 -6.55
CA TYR A 137 0.91 -4.93 -7.63
C TYR A 137 1.18 -5.72 -8.92
N ASN A 138 0.61 -6.92 -9.05
CA ASN A 138 0.69 -7.68 -10.28
C ASN A 138 -0.43 -7.25 -11.24
N THR A 139 -0.06 -6.74 -12.41
CA THR A 139 -0.95 -6.33 -13.50
C THR A 139 -1.29 -7.46 -14.48
N GLU A 140 -0.61 -8.60 -14.42
CA GLU A 140 -0.92 -9.79 -15.26
C GLU A 140 -2.12 -10.59 -14.73
N ALA A 141 -2.58 -10.29 -13.51
CA ALA A 141 -3.73 -10.92 -12.88
C ALA A 141 -4.83 -9.89 -12.62
N THR A 142 -6.08 -10.36 -12.58
CA THR A 142 -7.26 -9.53 -12.26
C THR A 142 -7.13 -8.84 -10.91
N GLY A 143 -7.84 -7.73 -10.71
CA GLY A 143 -7.91 -7.07 -9.41
C GLY A 143 -6.93 -5.94 -9.16
N SER A 144 -6.06 -5.59 -10.13
CA SER A 144 -5.16 -4.44 -10.03
C SER A 144 -4.99 -3.73 -11.36
N VAL A 145 -4.98 -2.41 -11.31
CA VAL A 145 -4.62 -1.54 -12.42
C VAL A 145 -3.57 -0.53 -11.95
N LYS A 146 -2.62 -0.26 -12.83
CA LYS A 146 -1.51 0.68 -12.63
C LYS A 146 -1.64 1.82 -13.63
N ILE A 147 -1.49 3.04 -13.16
CA ILE A 147 -1.41 4.24 -13.98
C ILE A 147 -0.01 4.83 -13.77
N GLU A 148 0.77 4.92 -14.84
CA GLU A 148 2.12 5.49 -14.81
C GLU A 148 2.11 6.92 -15.34
N ALA A 149 2.85 7.82 -14.67
CA ALA A 149 3.06 9.20 -15.10
C ALA A 149 1.76 9.98 -15.41
N SER A 150 0.65 9.61 -14.76
CA SER A 150 -0.66 10.23 -14.89
C SER A 150 -1.47 9.96 -13.62
N THR A 151 -2.64 10.59 -13.49
CA THR A 151 -3.57 10.38 -12.39
C THR A 151 -4.91 9.84 -12.90
N PRO A 152 -5.74 9.22 -12.04
CA PRO A 152 -7.10 8.84 -12.41
C PRO A 152 -7.92 10.00 -12.99
N GLU A 153 -7.76 11.21 -12.46
CA GLU A 153 -8.42 12.43 -12.92
C GLU A 153 -7.99 12.79 -14.35
N ALA A 154 -6.69 12.82 -14.60
CA ALA A 154 -6.17 13.11 -15.95
C ALA A 154 -6.58 12.04 -16.97
N VAL A 155 -6.64 10.76 -16.55
CA VAL A 155 -7.19 9.69 -17.40
C VAL A 155 -8.67 9.93 -17.66
N PHE A 156 -9.45 10.21 -16.62
CA PHE A 156 -10.87 10.48 -16.75
C PHE A 156 -11.13 11.62 -17.71
N ASP A 157 -10.45 12.76 -17.57
CA ASP A 157 -10.64 13.94 -18.43
C ASP A 157 -10.39 13.67 -19.91
N GLN A 158 -9.43 12.79 -20.23
CA GLN A 158 -9.11 12.40 -21.62
C GLN A 158 -10.17 11.50 -22.25
N LEU A 159 -10.97 10.79 -21.44
CA LEU A 159 -11.99 9.89 -21.97
C LEU A 159 -13.09 10.68 -22.72
N PRO A 160 -13.67 10.11 -23.78
CA PRO A 160 -14.87 10.69 -24.38
C PRO A 160 -16.04 10.74 -23.38
N PRO A 161 -17.03 11.61 -23.61
CA PRO A 161 -18.37 11.56 -23.03
C PRO A 161 -18.92 10.20 -22.62
N ARG A 162 -18.83 9.25 -23.54
CA ARG A 162 -19.22 7.85 -23.38
C ARG A 162 -18.00 7.00 -23.69
N ALA A 163 -17.46 6.34 -22.68
CA ALA A 163 -16.20 5.63 -22.77
C ALA A 163 -16.34 4.18 -22.30
N THR A 164 -15.74 3.27 -23.05
CA THR A 164 -15.62 1.85 -22.75
C THR A 164 -14.19 1.52 -22.27
N LEU A 165 -13.91 0.23 -22.02
CA LEU A 165 -12.55 -0.21 -21.64
C LEU A 165 -11.53 0.01 -22.75
N GLU A 166 -11.97 0.08 -24.01
CA GLU A 166 -11.12 0.30 -25.18
C GLU A 166 -10.64 1.75 -25.28
N ASP A 167 -11.42 2.68 -24.74
CA ASP A 167 -11.09 4.12 -24.72
C ASP A 167 -10.06 4.48 -23.64
N ILE A 168 -9.78 3.56 -22.71
CA ILE A 168 -8.79 3.77 -21.65
C ILE A 168 -7.37 3.76 -22.25
N PRO A 169 -6.55 4.79 -21.98
CA PRO A 169 -5.24 4.95 -22.60
C PRO A 169 -4.27 3.82 -22.21
N ASN A 170 -3.29 3.57 -23.07
CA ASN A 170 -2.29 2.51 -22.87
C ASN A 170 -1.32 2.75 -21.71
N SER A 171 -1.25 3.98 -21.18
CA SER A 171 -0.55 4.28 -19.92
C SER A 171 -1.19 3.61 -18.70
N VAL A 172 -2.42 3.11 -18.85
CA VAL A 172 -3.14 2.31 -17.86
C VAL A 172 -2.95 0.83 -18.19
N THR A 173 -2.28 0.11 -17.28
CA THR A 173 -1.92 -1.30 -17.44
C THR A 173 -2.57 -2.18 -16.38
N GLY A 174 -2.89 -3.42 -16.75
CA GLY A 174 -3.58 -4.38 -15.89
C GLY A 174 -5.08 -4.43 -16.11
N ASP A 175 -5.83 -4.74 -15.06
CA ASP A 175 -7.27 -4.97 -15.13
C ASP A 175 -8.05 -3.65 -15.11
N ARG A 176 -8.19 -3.04 -16.30
CA ARG A 176 -8.79 -1.72 -16.53
C ARG A 176 -10.23 -1.59 -16.00
N GLN A 177 -10.93 -2.70 -15.79
CA GLN A 177 -12.27 -2.69 -15.18
C GLN A 177 -12.26 -2.05 -13.80
N TRP A 178 -11.20 -2.24 -13.01
CA TRP A 178 -11.09 -1.64 -11.68
C TRP A 178 -10.93 -0.12 -11.69
N LEU A 179 -10.43 0.45 -12.79
CA LEU A 179 -10.42 1.90 -12.95
C LEU A 179 -11.84 2.45 -13.12
N MET A 180 -12.71 1.73 -13.85
CA MET A 180 -14.13 2.11 -13.97
C MET A 180 -14.86 2.00 -12.63
N VAL A 181 -14.58 0.94 -11.86
CA VAL A 181 -15.12 0.79 -10.49
C VAL A 181 -14.67 1.94 -9.59
N TYR A 182 -13.42 2.39 -9.73
CA TYR A 182 -12.94 3.55 -8.99
C TYR A 182 -13.68 4.84 -9.35
N PHE A 183 -13.92 5.10 -10.64
CA PHE A 183 -14.71 6.26 -11.06
C PHE A 183 -16.17 6.21 -10.55
N ASP A 184 -16.76 5.01 -10.46
CA ASP A 184 -18.11 4.80 -9.90
C ASP A 184 -18.20 5.15 -8.41
N GLU A 185 -17.19 4.77 -7.63
CA GLU A 185 -17.20 4.93 -6.17
C GLU A 185 -16.65 6.26 -5.69
N HIS A 186 -15.81 6.90 -6.48
CA HIS A 186 -15.09 8.08 -6.05
C HIS A 186 -15.91 9.35 -6.36
N PRO A 187 -16.31 10.12 -5.33
CA PRO A 187 -17.33 11.16 -5.45
C PRO A 187 -16.95 12.33 -6.36
N ASP A 188 -15.65 12.51 -6.63
CA ASP A 188 -15.16 13.62 -7.45
C ASP A 188 -15.36 13.36 -8.96
N PHE A 189 -15.72 12.14 -9.37
CA PHE A 189 -15.98 11.82 -10.76
C PHE A 189 -17.46 11.96 -11.08
N ASN A 190 -17.78 12.99 -11.85
CA ASN A 190 -19.13 13.24 -12.33
C ASN A 190 -19.46 12.31 -13.50
N CYS A 191 -19.74 11.04 -13.20
CA CYS A 191 -20.21 10.06 -14.17
C CYS A 191 -21.18 9.04 -13.58
N ILE A 192 -21.78 8.23 -14.45
CA ILE A 192 -22.45 6.98 -14.10
C ILE A 192 -21.83 5.83 -14.89
N ILE A 193 -21.73 4.66 -14.26
CA ILE A 193 -21.34 3.43 -14.94
C ILE A 193 -22.59 2.66 -15.38
N ARG A 194 -22.63 2.22 -16.63
CA ARG A 194 -23.71 1.40 -17.19
C ARG A 194 -23.16 0.17 -17.90
N THR A 195 -23.97 -0.88 -17.97
CA THR A 195 -23.70 -2.02 -18.84
C THR A 195 -24.59 -1.90 -20.08
N VAL A 196 -23.98 -1.71 -21.25
CA VAL A 196 -24.67 -1.58 -22.53
C VAL A 196 -24.10 -2.62 -23.50
N GLY A 197 -24.97 -3.45 -24.07
CA GLY A 197 -24.53 -4.49 -25.02
C GLY A 197 -23.54 -5.50 -24.45
N GLY A 198 -23.53 -5.70 -23.12
CA GLY A 198 -22.57 -6.59 -22.44
C GLY A 198 -21.23 -5.94 -22.06
N SER A 199 -21.02 -4.67 -22.41
CA SER A 199 -19.82 -3.91 -22.08
C SER A 199 -20.09 -2.88 -20.98
N VAL A 200 -19.12 -2.71 -20.08
CA VAL A 200 -19.14 -1.63 -19.08
C VAL A 200 -18.77 -0.31 -19.77
N THR A 201 -19.57 0.73 -19.55
CA THR A 201 -19.42 2.04 -20.17
C THR A 201 -19.58 3.13 -19.11
N ILE A 202 -18.67 4.10 -19.12
CA ILE A 202 -18.71 5.34 -18.33
C ILE A 202 -19.48 6.38 -19.14
N TRP A 203 -20.47 7.01 -18.53
CA TRP A 203 -21.19 8.15 -19.11
C TRP A 203 -20.90 9.37 -18.25
N LYS A 204 -20.28 10.40 -18.82
CA LYS A 204 -19.98 11.66 -18.11
C LYS A 204 -21.21 12.57 -18.09
N TYR A 205 -21.33 13.40 -17.07
CA TYR A 205 -22.36 14.42 -17.05
C TYR A 205 -22.03 15.58 -18.01
N PRO A 206 -23.04 16.15 -18.73
CA PRO A 206 -24.48 15.89 -18.61
C PRO A 206 -25.03 14.79 -19.53
N GLU A 207 -24.21 14.08 -20.32
CA GLU A 207 -24.67 13.09 -21.31
C GLU A 207 -25.36 11.86 -20.70
N CYS A 208 -25.30 11.72 -19.38
CA CYS A 208 -26.14 10.82 -18.59
C CYS A 208 -27.64 11.01 -18.80
N PHE A 209 -28.09 12.24 -19.12
CA PHE A 209 -29.50 12.63 -19.18
C PHE A 209 -30.10 12.62 -20.58
N SER A 210 -29.31 12.41 -21.63
CA SER A 210 -29.78 12.51 -23.02
C SER A 210 -30.49 11.25 -23.56
N GLU A 211 -30.80 10.28 -22.69
CA GLU A 211 -31.57 9.07 -23.00
C GLU A 211 -32.71 8.80 -21.98
N THR A 212 -33.58 9.79 -21.78
CA THR A 212 -34.97 9.56 -21.34
C THR A 212 -35.92 9.71 -22.52
#